data_AF-A0A7X8F3F9-F1
#
_entry.id   AF-A0A7X8F3F9-F1
#
_cell.length_a   1.000
_cell.length_b   1.000
_cell.length_c   1.000
_cell.angle_alpha   90.00
_cell.angle_beta   90.00
_cell.angle_gamma   90.00
#
_symmetry.space_group_name_H-M   'P 1'
#
loop_
_entity.id
_entity.type
_entity.pdbx_description
1 polymer ?
#
loop_
_entity_poly.entity_id
_entity_poly.type
_entity_poly.pdbx_seq_one_letter_code
_entity_poly.pdbx_strand_id
1 'polypeptide(L)'
;MKQKVRTLFLFAFFLQVCFPILSLEYESYACAFSSNFIEIYKLSHLEFDPAVDSKQMQRLCVQLLKSSFQVSSSKDISKAAENIKTKGANESFQESIKLFEENKNKSTLDIIKSLYMDVGESSNLFFAETIKDKMRIKDLSAWDNGRLIELYRCAVGAGYINKEDAVSAIKPAVDFLVKTYENWDDYFAHYFIGKQFTMLHEGKYSSSFELCLKAYTITKGKINYGKIPLKKTSTEISKSNIILDLAYTPSPSGRQWESVQELASSKKVLNNRDLTAVKNLKKKFPNVPCIEFMEISILFRQKAYRKTLNLCYNLEETTNNSPKDSPLYQQIQLTYAKAALKVSKPAIAEKALSKLPESVFSTAEYLETEGRLYMELYGTSSSYDKNEEYKKLAEKSFTAAEKAGFKLPQDIKNWLRSNGIRS
;
A
#
# COMPACT_ATOMS: atom_id res chain seq x y z
N MET A 1 38.78 -47.60 -0.85
CA MET A 1 37.94 -47.22 0.31
C MET A 1 38.50 -46.06 1.15
N LYS A 2 39.80 -46.05 1.53
CA LYS A 2 40.37 -45.01 2.41
C LYS A 2 40.30 -43.56 1.89
N GLN A 3 40.29 -43.34 0.57
CA GLN A 3 40.24 -42.00 -0.02
C GLN A 3 38.82 -41.39 0.01
N LYS A 4 37.77 -42.18 -0.23
CA LYS A 4 36.35 -41.73 -0.13
C LYS A 4 35.95 -41.36 1.31
N VAL A 5 36.49 -42.07 2.31
CA VAL A 5 36.23 -41.76 3.74
C VAL A 5 36.89 -40.44 4.15
N ARG A 6 38.11 -40.15 3.65
CA ARG A 6 38.78 -38.85 3.90
C ARG A 6 38.05 -37.67 3.26
N THR A 7 37.51 -37.83 2.05
CA THR A 7 36.74 -36.76 1.39
C THR A 7 35.42 -36.48 2.12
N LEU A 8 34.72 -37.51 2.59
CA LEU A 8 33.50 -37.34 3.39
C LEU A 8 33.78 -36.67 4.75
N PHE A 9 34.90 -37.01 5.41
CA PHE A 9 35.27 -36.41 6.69
C PHE A 9 35.68 -34.93 6.55
N LEU A 10 36.43 -34.58 5.50
CA LEU A 10 36.76 -33.18 5.20
C LEU A 10 35.52 -32.36 4.85
N PHE A 11 34.57 -32.93 4.11
CA PHE A 11 33.32 -32.26 3.77
C PHE A 11 32.42 -32.06 5.00
N ALA A 12 32.31 -33.07 5.86
CA ALA A 12 31.55 -32.98 7.12
C ALA A 12 32.19 -31.98 8.09
N PHE A 13 33.52 -31.96 8.22
CA PHE A 13 34.24 -31.01 9.07
C PHE A 13 34.13 -29.57 8.54
N PHE A 14 34.18 -29.39 7.22
CA PHE A 14 33.98 -28.08 6.59
C PHE A 14 32.56 -27.55 6.81
N LEU A 15 31.54 -28.42 6.69
CA LEU A 15 30.15 -28.10 7.01
C LEU A 15 29.96 -27.78 8.50
N GLN A 16 30.68 -28.44 9.41
CA GLN A 16 30.48 -28.25 10.84
C GLN A 16 31.20 -27.00 11.40
N VAL A 17 32.31 -26.58 10.81
CA VAL A 17 33.11 -25.43 11.29
C VAL A 17 32.78 -24.14 10.55
N CYS A 18 32.52 -24.18 9.23
CA CYS A 18 32.27 -22.95 8.47
C CYS A 18 30.82 -22.44 8.58
N PHE A 19 29.87 -23.35 8.79
CA PHE A 19 28.44 -23.00 8.83
C PHE A 19 28.05 -22.13 10.04
N PRO A 20 28.56 -22.37 11.27
CA PRO A 20 28.30 -21.49 12.42
C PRO A 20 28.93 -20.10 12.28
N ILE A 21 30.09 -20.00 11.62
CA ILE A 21 30.80 -18.73 11.44
C ILE A 21 30.03 -17.85 10.45
N LEU A 22 29.55 -18.44 9.34
CA LEU A 22 28.74 -17.73 8.36
C LEU A 22 27.38 -17.32 8.92
N SER A 23 26.73 -18.15 9.75
CA SER A 23 25.43 -17.77 10.34
C SER A 23 25.55 -16.56 11.27
N LEU A 24 26.61 -16.47 12.08
CA LEU A 24 26.87 -15.33 12.97
C LEU A 24 27.08 -14.01 12.21
N GLU A 25 27.65 -14.07 11.01
CA GLU A 25 27.83 -12.90 10.15
C GLU A 25 26.48 -12.38 9.65
N TYR A 26 25.63 -13.23 9.06
CA TYR A 26 24.30 -12.84 8.59
C TYR A 26 23.40 -12.32 9.72
N GLU A 27 23.50 -12.91 10.91
CA GLU A 27 22.79 -12.42 12.08
C GLU A 27 23.22 -11.00 12.46
N SER A 28 24.52 -10.72 12.44
CA SER A 28 25.07 -9.39 12.73
C SER A 28 24.57 -8.35 11.72
N TYR A 29 24.60 -8.67 10.43
CA TYR A 29 24.02 -7.82 9.39
C TYR A 29 22.51 -7.62 9.58
N ALA A 30 21.77 -8.70 9.89
CA ALA A 30 20.34 -8.63 10.12
C ALA A 30 20.01 -7.68 11.28
N CYS A 31 20.72 -7.81 12.40
CA CYS A 31 20.63 -6.91 13.54
C CYS A 31 20.91 -5.47 13.15
N ALA A 32 21.98 -5.23 12.38
CA ALA A 32 22.38 -3.89 11.95
C ALA A 32 21.36 -3.24 10.98
N PHE A 33 20.93 -3.92 9.93
CA PHE A 33 19.98 -3.39 8.95
C PHE A 33 18.60 -3.08 9.55
N SER A 34 18.09 -3.96 10.42
CA SER A 34 16.77 -3.75 11.05
C SER A 34 16.82 -2.99 12.39
N SER A 35 18.00 -2.53 12.81
CA SER A 35 18.20 -1.90 14.12
C SER A 35 17.31 -0.69 14.36
N ASN A 36 17.08 0.14 13.34
CA ASN A 36 16.28 1.36 13.46
C ASN A 36 14.84 1.05 13.85
N PHE A 37 14.18 0.15 13.13
CA PHE A 37 12.82 -0.29 13.43
C PHE A 37 12.70 -0.92 14.81
N ILE A 38 13.61 -1.83 15.13
CA ILE A 38 13.61 -2.55 16.40
C ILE A 38 13.78 -1.57 17.58
N GLU A 39 14.61 -0.54 17.45
CA GLU A 39 14.75 0.52 18.46
C GLU A 39 13.50 1.41 18.58
N ILE A 40 12.81 1.71 17.47
CA ILE A 40 11.51 2.43 17.50
C ILE A 40 10.51 1.70 18.40
N TYR A 41 10.49 0.37 18.36
CA TYR A 41 9.60 -0.47 19.17
C TYR A 41 10.21 -0.98 20.48
N LYS A 42 11.40 -0.51 20.86
CA LYS A 42 12.07 -0.85 22.13
C LYS A 42 12.31 -2.36 22.31
N LEU A 43 12.61 -3.04 21.21
CA LEU A 43 13.00 -4.44 21.19
C LEU A 43 14.54 -4.60 21.21
N SER A 44 15.03 -5.82 21.43
CA SER A 44 16.48 -6.09 21.40
C SER A 44 17.01 -6.02 19.97
N HIS A 45 17.99 -5.15 19.72
CA HIS A 45 18.70 -5.03 18.44
C HIS A 45 20.11 -5.65 18.48
N LEU A 46 20.51 -6.23 19.60
CA LEU A 46 21.81 -6.90 19.74
C LEU A 46 21.71 -8.40 19.40
N GLU A 47 20.52 -8.98 19.57
CA GLU A 47 20.26 -10.40 19.36
C GLU A 47 19.37 -10.61 18.14
N PHE A 48 19.58 -11.70 17.39
CA PHE A 48 18.76 -11.98 16.22
C PHE A 48 17.27 -12.09 16.58
N ASP A 49 16.98 -12.85 17.65
CA ASP A 49 15.67 -12.89 18.30
C ASP A 49 15.48 -11.62 19.13
N PRO A 50 14.59 -10.70 18.70
CA PRO A 50 14.39 -9.43 19.40
C PRO A 50 13.62 -9.58 20.73
N ALA A 51 13.13 -10.78 21.07
CA ALA A 51 12.33 -11.09 22.24
C ALA A 51 12.98 -12.05 23.24
N VAL A 52 14.25 -12.39 23.05
CA VAL A 52 15.00 -13.44 23.78
C VAL A 52 14.84 -13.42 25.31
N ASP A 53 14.68 -12.24 25.92
CA ASP A 53 14.68 -12.09 27.39
C ASP A 53 13.30 -11.82 28.01
N SER A 54 12.20 -11.81 27.23
CA SER A 54 10.91 -11.38 27.80
C SER A 54 9.66 -11.83 27.05
N LYS A 55 8.72 -12.42 27.79
CA LYS A 55 7.33 -12.65 27.34
C LYS A 55 6.63 -11.36 26.90
N GLN A 56 6.99 -10.21 27.47
CA GLN A 56 6.46 -8.92 27.04
C GLN A 56 6.96 -8.57 25.64
N MET A 57 8.25 -8.78 25.34
CA MET A 57 8.82 -8.55 24.01
C MET A 57 8.22 -9.51 22.98
N GLN A 58 8.00 -10.78 23.33
CA GLN A 58 7.29 -11.72 22.46
C GLN A 58 5.88 -11.22 22.08
N ARG A 59 5.12 -10.70 23.05
CA ARG A 59 3.79 -10.10 22.79
C ARG A 59 3.89 -8.87 21.87
N LEU A 60 4.92 -8.05 22.04
CA LEU A 60 5.18 -6.91 21.15
C LEU A 60 5.49 -7.39 19.73
N CYS A 61 6.33 -8.41 19.54
CA CYS A 61 6.58 -9.02 18.23
C CYS A 61 5.29 -9.50 17.57
N VAL A 62 4.42 -10.21 18.30
CA VAL A 62 3.10 -10.64 17.80
C VAL A 62 2.24 -9.43 17.39
N GLN A 63 2.21 -8.38 18.20
CA GLN A 63 1.45 -7.16 17.88
C GLN A 63 1.99 -6.46 16.63
N LEU A 64 3.31 -6.41 16.46
CA LEU A 64 3.96 -5.80 15.30
C LEU A 64 3.70 -6.59 14.03
N LEU A 65 3.84 -7.91 14.07
CA LEU A 65 3.49 -8.81 12.97
C LEU A 65 2.05 -8.58 12.53
N LYS A 66 1.11 -8.52 13.48
CA LYS A 66 -0.30 -8.30 13.17
C LYS A 66 -0.58 -6.92 12.59
N SER A 67 -0.07 -5.86 13.22
CA SER A 67 -0.41 -4.47 12.85
C SER A 67 0.36 -3.94 11.64
N SER A 68 1.63 -4.30 11.50
CA SER A 68 2.54 -3.75 10.49
C SER A 68 2.73 -4.66 9.28
N PHE A 69 2.51 -5.97 9.45
CA PHE A 69 2.73 -6.98 8.40
C PHE A 69 1.48 -7.82 8.10
N GLN A 70 0.38 -7.64 8.83
CA GLN A 70 -0.85 -8.44 8.72
C GLN A 70 -0.62 -9.95 8.91
N VAL A 71 0.37 -10.31 9.72
CA VAL A 71 0.75 -11.69 10.05
C VAL A 71 0.17 -12.07 11.40
N SER A 72 -0.68 -13.10 11.44
CA SER A 72 -1.25 -13.63 12.69
C SER A 72 -0.82 -15.06 12.99
N SER A 73 -0.08 -15.68 12.06
CA SER A 73 0.39 -17.06 12.17
C SER A 73 1.63 -17.30 11.29
N SER A 74 2.30 -18.44 11.50
CA SER A 74 3.42 -18.90 10.68
C SER A 74 3.10 -18.97 9.19
N LYS A 75 1.86 -19.35 8.84
CA LYS A 75 1.40 -19.48 7.44
C LYS A 75 1.33 -18.15 6.70
N ASP A 76 1.20 -17.03 7.41
CA ASP A 76 1.06 -15.70 6.79
C ASP A 76 2.41 -15.08 6.41
N ILE A 77 3.53 -15.61 6.94
CA ILE A 77 4.87 -15.02 6.79
C ILE A 77 5.31 -14.99 5.32
N SER A 78 5.16 -16.10 4.59
CA SER A 78 5.56 -16.18 3.18
C SER A 78 4.76 -15.20 2.32
N LYS A 79 3.46 -15.06 2.60
CA LYS A 79 2.60 -14.08 1.92
C LYS A 79 3.02 -12.64 2.23
N ALA A 80 3.34 -12.34 3.49
CA ALA A 80 3.83 -11.02 3.88
C ALA A 80 5.18 -10.70 3.23
N ALA A 81 6.10 -11.66 3.21
CA ALA A 81 7.40 -11.53 2.55
C ALA A 81 7.25 -11.30 1.04
N GLU A 82 6.36 -12.03 0.37
CA GLU A 82 6.08 -11.86 -1.06
C GLU A 82 5.45 -10.51 -1.36
N ASN A 83 4.53 -10.05 -0.51
CA ASN A 83 3.93 -8.72 -0.65
C ASN A 83 4.99 -7.61 -0.53
N ILE A 84 5.96 -7.72 0.39
CA ILE A 84 7.06 -6.74 0.50
C ILE A 84 7.91 -6.75 -0.77
N LYS A 85 8.18 -7.92 -1.35
CA LYS A 85 9.03 -8.06 -2.55
C LYS A 85 8.35 -7.55 -3.82
N THR A 86 7.06 -7.79 -3.98
CA THR A 86 6.32 -7.54 -5.23
C THR A 86 5.49 -6.26 -5.21
N LYS A 87 5.14 -5.76 -4.02
CA LYS A 87 4.28 -4.59 -3.80
C LYS A 87 4.84 -3.69 -2.70
N GLY A 88 6.16 -3.70 -2.55
CA GLY A 88 6.89 -2.87 -1.60
C GLY A 88 6.82 -1.38 -1.96
N ALA A 89 7.38 -0.54 -1.10
CA ALA A 89 7.47 0.90 -1.36
C ALA A 89 8.28 1.18 -2.63
N ASN A 90 9.30 0.34 -2.90
CA ASN A 90 10.16 0.48 -4.05
C ASN A 90 9.40 0.36 -5.35
N GLU A 91 8.54 -0.65 -5.49
CA GLU A 91 7.76 -0.87 -6.72
C GLU A 91 6.87 0.34 -7.01
N SER A 92 6.09 0.81 -6.02
CA SER A 92 5.23 1.99 -6.18
C SER A 92 6.00 3.27 -6.48
N PHE A 93 7.22 3.40 -5.95
CA PHE A 93 8.10 4.51 -6.28
C PHE A 93 8.62 4.42 -7.72
N GLN A 94 9.09 3.25 -8.16
CA GLN A 94 9.54 3.02 -9.53
C GLN A 94 8.42 3.23 -10.56
N GLU A 95 7.19 2.81 -10.26
CA GLU A 95 6.01 3.13 -11.06
C GLU A 95 5.85 4.65 -11.21
N SER A 96 6.01 5.40 -10.11
CA SER A 96 5.93 6.87 -10.15
C SER A 96 7.06 7.52 -10.99
N ILE A 97 8.27 6.96 -10.96
CA ILE A 97 9.39 7.40 -11.82
C ILE A 97 9.06 7.15 -13.29
N LYS A 98 8.61 5.93 -13.62
CA LYS A 98 8.23 5.54 -14.98
C LYS A 98 7.16 6.47 -15.54
N LEU A 99 6.19 6.90 -14.73
CA LEU A 99 5.17 7.87 -15.17
C LEU A 99 5.79 9.21 -15.60
N PHE A 100 6.83 9.71 -14.91
CA PHE A 100 7.54 10.91 -15.35
C PHE A 100 8.32 10.68 -16.66
N GLU A 101 8.90 9.49 -16.84
CA GLU A 101 9.63 9.14 -18.06
C GLU A 101 8.71 9.03 -19.28
N GLU A 102 7.49 8.50 -19.10
CA GLU A 102 6.47 8.41 -20.14
C GLU A 102 5.78 9.75 -20.42
N ASN A 103 5.89 10.72 -19.50
CA ASN A 103 5.22 12.01 -19.57
C ASN A 103 6.18 13.20 -19.39
N LYS A 104 7.38 13.16 -19.99
CA LYS A 104 8.49 14.12 -19.77
C LYS A 104 8.13 15.60 -19.84
N ASN A 105 7.10 15.96 -20.62
CA ASN A 105 6.69 17.34 -20.86
C ASN A 105 5.43 17.76 -20.08
N LYS A 106 4.90 16.91 -19.21
CA LYS A 106 3.71 17.20 -18.40
C LYS A 106 4.12 17.58 -16.98
N SER A 107 3.37 18.51 -16.39
CA SER A 107 3.49 18.75 -14.95
C SER A 107 2.92 17.56 -14.17
N THR A 108 3.32 17.43 -12.89
CA THR A 108 2.76 16.41 -11.98
C THR A 108 1.23 16.43 -11.96
N LEU A 109 0.61 17.62 -11.96
CA LEU A 109 -0.85 17.76 -12.00
C LEU A 109 -1.45 17.29 -13.34
N ASP A 110 -0.78 17.53 -14.46
CA ASP A 110 -1.26 17.09 -15.77
C ASP A 110 -1.20 15.57 -15.92
N ILE A 111 -0.18 14.93 -15.33
CA ILE A 111 -0.09 13.47 -15.24
C ILE A 111 -1.28 12.94 -14.43
N ILE A 112 -1.49 13.44 -13.21
CA ILE A 112 -2.61 13.07 -12.32
C ILE A 112 -3.96 13.18 -13.04
N LYS A 113 -4.19 14.29 -13.74
CA LYS A 113 -5.42 14.51 -14.51
C LYS A 113 -5.58 13.53 -15.65
N SER A 114 -4.53 13.33 -16.45
CA SER A 114 -4.60 12.47 -17.64
C SER A 114 -4.77 10.99 -17.31
N LEU A 115 -4.24 10.55 -16.17
CA LEU A 115 -4.28 9.16 -15.73
C LEU A 115 -5.40 8.84 -14.73
N TYR A 116 -6.18 9.85 -14.31
CA TYR A 116 -7.24 9.69 -13.31
C TYR A 116 -6.71 9.07 -12.02
N MET A 117 -5.59 9.59 -11.52
CA MET A 117 -4.95 9.07 -10.32
C MET A 117 -5.78 9.42 -9.08
N ASP A 118 -5.86 8.48 -8.14
CA ASP A 118 -6.46 8.74 -6.84
C ASP A 118 -5.56 9.63 -5.96
N VAL A 119 -6.03 9.98 -4.75
CA VAL A 119 -5.25 10.85 -3.84
C VAL A 119 -3.94 10.18 -3.39
N GLY A 120 -3.94 8.88 -3.18
CA GLY A 120 -2.75 8.13 -2.77
C GLY A 120 -1.71 8.10 -3.88
N GLU A 121 -2.09 7.65 -5.07
CA GLU A 121 -1.22 7.63 -6.26
C GLU A 121 -0.67 9.03 -6.57
N SER A 122 -1.53 10.04 -6.53
CA SER A 122 -1.12 11.45 -6.73
C SER A 122 -0.07 11.90 -5.72
N SER A 123 -0.19 11.45 -4.47
CA SER A 123 0.76 11.78 -3.40
C SER A 123 2.13 11.15 -3.62
N ASN A 124 2.15 9.91 -4.10
CA ASN A 124 3.39 9.23 -4.47
C ASN A 124 4.10 9.96 -5.61
N LEU A 125 3.34 10.50 -6.57
CA LEU A 125 3.91 11.27 -7.68
C LEU A 125 4.55 12.58 -7.23
N PHE A 126 3.93 13.34 -6.32
CA PHE A 126 4.55 14.55 -5.73
C PHE A 126 5.81 14.23 -4.93
N PHE A 127 5.82 13.09 -4.22
CA PHE A 127 7.02 12.63 -3.54
C PHE A 127 8.14 12.30 -4.53
N ALA A 128 7.82 11.51 -5.56
CA ALA A 128 8.76 11.11 -6.59
C ALA A 128 9.33 12.32 -7.35
N GLU A 129 8.50 13.33 -7.66
CA GLU A 129 8.94 14.61 -8.26
C GLU A 129 10.11 15.23 -7.47
N THR A 130 10.03 15.18 -6.15
CA THR A 130 10.97 15.84 -5.24
C THR A 130 12.23 15.00 -4.99
N ILE A 131 12.09 13.67 -4.96
CA ILE A 131 13.12 12.75 -4.47
C ILE A 131 13.93 12.10 -5.59
N LYS A 132 13.36 11.93 -6.79
CA LYS A 132 13.99 11.17 -7.88
C LYS A 132 15.41 11.62 -8.23
N ASP A 133 15.63 12.94 -8.29
CA ASP A 133 16.94 13.49 -8.66
C ASP A 133 17.95 13.38 -7.51
N LYS A 134 17.47 13.23 -6.28
CA LYS A 134 18.31 13.11 -5.09
C LYS A 134 18.84 11.68 -4.89
N MET A 135 18.04 10.66 -5.17
CA MET A 135 18.43 9.25 -4.91
C MET A 135 19.36 8.65 -5.97
N ARG A 136 19.58 9.35 -7.09
CA ARG A 136 20.46 8.89 -8.19
C ARG A 136 20.03 7.48 -8.67
N ILE A 137 20.94 6.50 -8.61
CA ILE A 137 20.75 5.11 -9.06
C ILE A 137 20.05 4.26 -7.99
N LYS A 138 20.08 4.69 -6.73
CA LYS A 138 19.57 3.90 -5.59
C LYS A 138 18.08 4.21 -5.41
N ASP A 139 17.33 3.20 -5.03
CA ASP A 139 15.87 3.22 -4.96
C ASP A 139 15.40 3.05 -3.49
N LEU A 140 14.14 2.72 -3.26
CA LEU A 140 13.62 2.50 -1.90
C LEU A 140 13.90 1.07 -1.38
N SER A 141 14.78 0.31 -2.03
CA SER A 141 15.08 -1.08 -1.65
C SER A 141 15.69 -1.22 -0.26
N ALA A 142 16.35 -0.19 0.29
CA ALA A 142 16.84 -0.21 1.68
C ALA A 142 15.70 -0.50 2.66
N TRP A 143 14.58 0.21 2.47
CA TRP A 143 13.40 0.10 3.31
C TRP A 143 12.70 -1.25 3.15
N ASP A 144 12.46 -1.69 1.91
CA ASP A 144 11.76 -2.96 1.68
C ASP A 144 12.58 -4.17 2.15
N ASN A 145 13.88 -4.21 1.88
CA ASN A 145 14.75 -5.30 2.37
C ASN A 145 14.97 -5.22 3.90
N GLY A 146 15.07 -4.00 4.47
CA GLY A 146 15.11 -3.81 5.91
C GLY A 146 13.85 -4.36 6.60
N ARG A 147 12.67 -4.03 6.06
CA ARG A 147 11.38 -4.57 6.52
C ARG A 147 11.25 -6.08 6.36
N LEU A 148 11.81 -6.65 5.30
CA LEU A 148 11.84 -8.10 5.12
C LEU A 148 12.65 -8.76 6.24
N ILE A 149 13.81 -8.20 6.58
CA ILE A 149 14.63 -8.67 7.71
C ILE A 149 13.87 -8.51 9.03
N GLU A 150 13.20 -7.37 9.24
CA GLU A 150 12.37 -7.11 10.44
C GLU A 150 11.25 -8.13 10.60
N LEU A 151 10.55 -8.46 9.51
CA LEU A 151 9.47 -9.45 9.48
C LEU A 151 9.97 -10.80 10.03
N TYR A 152 11.09 -11.30 9.51
CA TYR A 152 11.64 -12.59 9.91
C TYR A 152 12.19 -12.57 11.34
N ARG A 153 12.86 -11.50 11.76
CA ARG A 153 13.32 -11.36 13.16
C ARG A 153 12.15 -11.32 14.14
N CYS A 154 11.11 -10.54 13.84
CA CYS A 154 9.90 -10.50 14.67
C CYS A 154 9.16 -11.85 14.67
N ALA A 155 9.17 -12.58 13.55
CA ALA A 155 8.56 -13.91 13.46
C ALA A 155 9.28 -14.94 14.34
N VAL A 156 10.60 -14.87 14.45
CA VAL A 156 11.37 -15.66 15.45
C VAL A 156 10.97 -15.25 16.85
N GLY A 157 10.99 -13.95 17.16
CA GLY A 157 10.63 -13.47 18.50
C GLY A 157 9.18 -13.71 18.90
N ALA A 158 8.27 -13.92 17.93
CA ALA A 158 6.90 -14.35 18.17
C ALA A 158 6.78 -15.87 18.38
N GLY A 159 7.81 -16.66 18.03
CA GLY A 159 7.79 -18.12 18.02
C GLY A 159 7.02 -18.72 16.83
N TYR A 160 6.87 -17.98 15.72
CA TYR A 160 6.18 -18.47 14.52
C TYR A 160 7.08 -19.30 13.61
N ILE A 161 8.40 -19.08 13.66
CA ILE A 161 9.43 -19.83 12.93
C ILE A 161 10.68 -19.95 13.81
N ASN A 162 11.55 -20.92 13.49
CA ASN A 162 12.87 -21.02 14.14
C ASN A 162 13.88 -20.03 13.51
N LYS A 163 15.01 -19.86 14.19
CA LYS A 163 16.06 -18.92 13.82
C LYS A 163 16.75 -19.32 12.52
N GLU A 164 17.01 -20.61 12.33
CA GLU A 164 17.75 -21.14 11.19
C GLU A 164 17.00 -20.86 9.87
N ASP A 165 15.69 -21.11 9.85
CA ASP A 165 14.81 -20.83 8.72
C ASP A 165 14.74 -19.34 8.41
N ALA A 166 14.62 -18.52 9.46
CA ALA A 166 14.60 -17.06 9.34
C ALA A 166 15.91 -16.53 8.74
N VAL A 167 17.07 -16.96 9.26
CA VAL A 167 18.39 -16.58 8.76
C VAL A 167 18.54 -17.01 7.30
N SER A 168 18.13 -18.22 6.95
CA SER A 168 18.15 -18.71 5.56
C SER A 168 17.32 -17.83 4.62
N ALA A 169 16.11 -17.43 5.05
CA ALA A 169 15.19 -16.63 4.26
C ALA A 169 15.67 -15.20 4.00
N ILE A 170 16.42 -14.59 4.92
CA ILE A 170 16.91 -13.21 4.79
C ILE A 170 18.23 -13.07 4.05
N LYS A 171 19.00 -14.16 3.84
CA LYS A 171 20.32 -14.07 3.18
C LYS A 171 20.30 -13.29 1.87
N PRO A 172 19.34 -13.49 0.95
CA PRO A 172 19.31 -12.73 -0.31
C PRO A 172 19.15 -11.22 -0.10
N ALA A 173 18.35 -10.82 0.90
CA ALA A 173 18.14 -9.42 1.24
C ALA A 173 19.41 -8.80 1.87
N VAL A 174 20.05 -9.53 2.79
CA VAL A 174 21.34 -9.11 3.37
C VAL A 174 22.39 -8.94 2.29
N ASP A 175 22.57 -9.94 1.42
CA ASP A 175 23.53 -9.90 0.32
C ASP A 175 23.30 -8.73 -0.61
N PHE A 176 22.04 -8.45 -0.94
CA PHE A 176 21.66 -7.28 -1.74
C PHE A 176 22.09 -5.99 -1.04
N LEU A 177 21.70 -5.79 0.22
CA LEU A 177 22.01 -4.56 0.97
C LEU A 177 23.52 -4.36 1.13
N VAL A 178 24.29 -5.40 1.47
CA VAL A 178 25.76 -5.32 1.60
C VAL A 178 26.42 -4.89 0.28
N LYS A 179 25.89 -5.34 -0.86
CA LYS A 179 26.45 -5.02 -2.19
C LYS A 179 26.00 -3.66 -2.72
N THR A 180 24.84 -3.16 -2.31
CA THR A 180 24.21 -1.95 -2.87
C THR A 180 24.66 -0.66 -2.18
N TYR A 181 24.86 -0.69 -0.85
CA TYR A 181 25.13 0.52 -0.08
C TYR A 181 26.61 0.66 0.25
N GLU A 182 27.11 1.90 0.17
CA GLU A 182 28.55 2.19 0.32
C GLU A 182 28.97 2.23 1.79
N ASN A 183 28.07 2.71 2.64
CA ASN A 183 28.27 2.84 4.07
C ASN A 183 26.91 2.90 4.79
N TRP A 184 26.94 2.85 6.12
CA TRP A 184 25.72 2.80 6.92
C TRP A 184 24.89 4.08 6.85
N ASP A 185 25.51 5.26 6.73
CA ASP A 185 24.76 6.52 6.58
C ASP A 185 23.98 6.54 5.24
N ASP A 186 24.58 6.03 4.17
CA ASP A 186 23.94 5.83 2.87
C ASP A 186 22.76 4.84 2.94
N TYR A 187 22.94 3.69 3.59
CA TYR A 187 21.83 2.75 3.85
C TYR A 187 20.69 3.42 4.62
N PHE A 188 21.00 4.08 5.74
CA PHE A 188 19.97 4.69 6.60
C PHE A 188 19.25 5.85 5.92
N ALA A 189 19.94 6.63 5.07
CA ALA A 189 19.28 7.69 4.31
C ALA A 189 18.19 7.14 3.38
N HIS A 190 18.49 6.07 2.63
CA HIS A 190 17.50 5.41 1.75
C HIS A 190 16.42 4.68 2.55
N TYR A 191 16.78 4.07 3.68
CA TYR A 191 15.82 3.44 4.59
C TYR A 191 14.82 4.48 5.14
N PHE A 192 15.29 5.67 5.54
CA PHE A 192 14.42 6.74 6.07
C PHE A 192 13.51 7.31 5.00
N ILE A 193 14.01 7.54 3.77
CA ILE A 193 13.15 7.98 2.66
C ILE A 193 12.05 6.96 2.39
N GLY A 194 12.38 5.66 2.36
CA GLY A 194 11.36 4.62 2.18
C GLY A 194 10.32 4.60 3.31
N LYS A 195 10.74 4.84 4.56
CA LYS A 195 9.82 5.05 5.68
C LYS A 195 8.93 6.26 5.44
N GLN A 196 9.50 7.41 5.07
CA GLN A 196 8.74 8.64 4.78
C GLN A 196 7.70 8.39 3.70
N PHE A 197 8.07 7.70 2.62
CA PHE A 197 7.17 7.31 1.53
C PHE A 197 5.96 6.52 2.05
N THR A 198 6.18 5.48 2.86
CA THR A 198 5.07 4.69 3.41
C THR A 198 4.16 5.46 4.38
N MET A 199 4.65 6.55 4.97
CA MET A 199 3.92 7.38 5.92
C MET A 199 3.27 8.61 5.28
N LEU A 200 3.37 8.76 3.94
CA LEU A 200 2.78 9.89 3.20
C LEU A 200 1.27 9.98 3.40
N HIS A 201 0.56 8.87 3.19
CA HIS A 201 -0.91 8.85 3.26
C HIS A 201 -1.47 9.09 4.67
N GLU A 202 -0.63 8.97 5.70
CA GLU A 202 -0.98 9.31 7.08
C GLU A 202 -0.64 10.76 7.44
N GLY A 203 0.00 11.53 6.56
CA GLY A 203 0.50 12.87 6.86
C GLY A 203 1.62 12.87 7.92
N LYS A 204 2.29 11.73 8.12
CA LYS A 204 3.26 11.53 9.21
C LYS A 204 4.70 11.45 8.74
N TYR A 205 4.97 11.67 7.45
CA TYR A 205 6.29 11.50 6.86
C TYR A 205 7.38 12.30 7.61
N SER A 206 7.15 13.56 8.01
CA SER A 206 8.13 14.34 8.79
C SER A 206 8.40 13.75 10.17
N SER A 207 7.34 13.46 10.94
CA SER A 207 7.47 12.83 12.26
C SER A 207 8.13 11.45 12.21
N SER A 208 7.91 10.70 11.12
CA SER A 208 8.54 9.41 10.90
C SER A 208 10.04 9.52 10.64
N PHE A 209 10.48 10.57 9.92
CA PHE A 209 11.89 10.85 9.71
C PHE A 209 12.61 11.20 11.01
N GLU A 210 12.03 12.09 11.82
CA GLU A 210 12.57 12.46 13.14
C GLU A 210 12.68 11.24 14.06
N LEU A 211 11.66 10.38 14.06
CA LEU A 211 11.65 9.13 14.82
C LEU A 211 12.77 8.18 14.37
N CYS A 212 12.94 8.01 13.06
CA CYS A 212 14.03 7.22 12.48
C CYS A 212 15.40 7.81 12.82
N LEU A 213 15.59 9.13 12.70
CA LEU A 213 16.84 9.79 13.01
C LEU A 213 17.23 9.62 14.49
N LYS A 214 16.23 9.75 15.39
CA LYS A 214 16.42 9.50 16.83
C LYS A 214 16.80 8.06 17.09
N ALA A 215 16.10 7.10 16.49
CA ALA A 215 16.42 5.67 16.65
C ALA A 215 17.83 5.36 16.13
N TYR A 216 18.24 5.92 14.99
CA TYR A 216 19.58 5.73 14.45
C TYR A 216 20.68 6.29 15.35
N THR A 217 20.45 7.47 15.92
CA THR A 217 21.39 8.06 16.89
C THR A 217 21.61 7.13 18.08
N ILE A 218 20.54 6.47 18.56
CA ILE A 218 20.62 5.51 19.65
C ILE A 218 21.35 4.22 19.21
N THR A 219 21.02 3.66 18.04
CA THR A 219 21.61 2.40 17.58
C THR A 219 23.09 2.56 17.21
N LYS A 220 23.51 3.73 16.72
CA LYS A 220 24.93 4.07 16.46
C LYS A 220 25.79 4.02 17.72
N GLY A 221 25.21 4.25 18.90
CA GLY A 221 25.90 4.09 20.18
C GLY A 221 25.97 2.65 20.69
N LYS A 222 25.20 1.71 20.10
CA LYS A 222 25.06 0.34 20.59
C LYS A 222 25.61 -0.71 19.62
N ILE A 223 25.47 -0.49 18.31
CA ILE A 223 25.95 -1.36 17.24
C ILE A 223 27.27 -0.83 16.71
N ASN A 224 28.29 -1.68 16.69
CA ASN A 224 29.58 -1.34 16.09
C ASN A 224 29.52 -1.53 14.56
N TYR A 225 28.86 -0.60 13.88
CA TYR A 225 28.76 -0.56 12.42
C TYR A 225 30.12 -0.63 11.70
N GLY A 226 31.19 -0.15 12.32
CA GLY A 226 32.56 -0.22 11.79
C GLY A 226 33.12 -1.64 11.70
N LYS A 227 32.59 -2.59 12.47
CA LYS A 227 32.92 -4.02 12.41
C LYS A 227 32.02 -4.83 11.48
N ILE A 228 31.00 -4.20 10.90
CA ILE A 228 30.03 -4.82 9.99
C ILE A 228 30.14 -4.10 8.64
N PRO A 229 31.18 -4.40 7.84
CA PRO A 229 31.51 -3.62 6.66
C PRO A 229 30.50 -3.83 5.54
N LEU A 230 29.94 -2.75 5.00
CA LEU A 230 29.28 -2.78 3.69
C LEU A 230 30.35 -2.74 2.58
N LYS A 231 29.99 -3.11 1.34
CA LYS A 231 30.97 -3.18 0.24
C LYS A 231 31.57 -1.80 -0.02
N LYS A 232 32.91 -1.69 0.08
CA LYS A 232 33.67 -0.49 -0.30
C LYS A 232 33.59 -0.29 -1.81
N THR A 233 32.80 0.65 -2.27
CA THR A 233 32.89 1.16 -3.64
C THR A 233 33.01 2.69 -3.64
N SER A 234 34.14 3.13 -4.19
CA SER A 234 34.57 4.50 -4.47
C SER A 234 35.11 5.34 -3.29
N THR A 235 36.21 6.01 -3.59
CA THR A 235 36.93 7.00 -2.77
C THR A 235 36.27 8.39 -2.83
N GLU A 236 35.05 8.51 -3.38
CA GLU A 236 34.34 9.78 -3.34
C GLU A 236 33.91 10.07 -1.90
N ILE A 237 34.37 11.22 -1.43
CA ILE A 237 34.24 11.70 -0.05
C ILE A 237 32.78 11.54 0.38
N SER A 238 32.57 10.67 1.38
CA SER A 238 31.35 10.61 2.19
C SER A 238 30.93 12.04 2.53
N LYS A 239 29.89 12.54 1.86
CA LYS A 239 29.30 13.82 2.22
C LYS A 239 28.83 13.70 3.66
N SER A 240 29.27 14.62 4.52
CA SER A 240 29.11 14.54 5.96
C SER A 240 27.65 14.58 6.46
N ASN A 241 26.65 14.65 5.57
CA ASN A 241 25.23 14.74 5.96
C ASN A 241 24.24 14.11 4.95
N ILE A 242 24.62 13.02 4.27
CA ILE A 242 23.75 12.35 3.27
C ILE A 242 22.32 12.06 3.78
N ILE A 243 22.15 11.72 5.07
CA ILE A 243 20.85 11.47 5.70
C ILE A 243 19.94 12.71 5.63
N LEU A 244 20.46 13.89 5.94
CA LEU A 244 19.68 15.13 5.94
C LEU A 244 19.47 15.64 4.51
N ASP A 245 20.46 15.49 3.63
CA ASP A 245 20.37 15.92 2.23
C ASP A 245 19.24 15.16 1.48
N LEU A 246 19.07 13.89 1.81
CA LEU A 246 18.09 12.99 1.23
C LEU A 246 16.69 13.10 1.87
N ALA A 247 16.54 13.75 3.02
CA ALA A 247 15.25 13.90 3.68
C ALA A 247 14.19 14.52 2.74
N TYR A 248 13.01 13.91 2.70
CA TYR A 248 11.90 14.45 1.93
C TYR A 248 11.38 15.73 2.57
N THR A 249 11.41 16.79 1.79
CA THR A 249 10.76 18.07 2.08
C THR A 249 9.88 18.40 0.89
N PRO A 250 8.55 18.43 1.03
CA PRO A 250 7.67 18.61 -0.12
C PRO A 250 7.98 19.91 -0.87
N SER A 251 7.91 19.82 -2.20
CA SER A 251 7.91 20.99 -3.09
C SER A 251 6.77 21.96 -2.72
N PRO A 252 6.78 23.22 -3.19
CA PRO A 252 5.66 24.13 -2.97
C PRO A 252 4.30 23.54 -3.43
N SER A 253 4.27 22.84 -4.57
CA SER A 253 3.08 22.13 -5.06
C SER A 253 2.72 20.92 -4.17
N GLY A 254 3.72 20.15 -3.74
CA GLY A 254 3.53 19.04 -2.79
C GLY A 254 2.93 19.50 -1.46
N ARG A 255 3.46 20.57 -0.85
CA ARG A 255 2.90 21.19 0.38
C ARG A 255 1.45 21.62 0.18
N GLN A 256 1.15 22.19 -0.97
CA GLN A 256 -0.22 22.58 -1.30
C GLN A 256 -1.16 21.36 -1.40
N TRP A 257 -0.65 20.21 -1.85
CA TRP A 257 -1.37 18.95 -1.98
C TRP A 257 -1.62 18.24 -0.64
N GLU A 258 -0.83 18.49 0.40
CA GLU A 258 -1.02 17.89 1.73
C GLU A 258 -2.42 18.12 2.30
N SER A 259 -3.01 19.28 2.04
CA SER A 259 -4.39 19.58 2.42
C SER A 259 -5.43 18.68 1.75
N VAL A 260 -5.14 18.15 0.56
CA VAL A 260 -5.97 17.13 -0.12
C VAL A 260 -5.84 15.80 0.63
N GLN A 261 -4.60 15.41 0.98
CA GLN A 261 -4.31 14.16 1.71
C GLN A 261 -4.93 14.14 3.11
N GLU A 262 -4.80 15.23 3.86
CA GLU A 262 -5.37 15.35 5.21
C GLU A 262 -6.89 15.16 5.17
N LEU A 263 -7.55 15.77 4.18
CA LEU A 263 -8.99 15.68 4.02
C LEU A 263 -9.42 14.28 3.57
N ALA A 264 -8.69 13.65 2.65
CA ALA A 264 -8.98 12.30 2.17
C ALA A 264 -8.74 11.20 3.22
N SER A 265 -7.74 11.37 4.10
CA SER A 265 -7.41 10.42 5.17
C SER A 265 -8.24 10.58 6.44
N SER A 266 -9.08 11.64 6.50
CA SER A 266 -9.94 11.90 7.65
C SER A 266 -10.91 10.74 7.91
N LYS A 267 -10.71 10.05 9.04
CA LYS A 267 -11.60 8.99 9.54
C LYS A 267 -12.92 9.51 10.11
N LYS A 268 -13.09 10.83 10.19
CA LYS A 268 -14.30 11.45 10.75
C LYS A 268 -15.45 11.38 9.73
N VAL A 269 -16.68 11.41 10.24
CA VAL A 269 -17.87 11.57 9.39
C VAL A 269 -17.74 12.91 8.65
N LEU A 270 -17.63 12.84 7.33
CA LEU A 270 -17.49 14.02 6.48
C LEU A 270 -18.74 14.89 6.57
N ASN A 271 -18.55 16.19 6.74
CA ASN A 271 -19.62 17.16 7.00
C ASN A 271 -19.53 18.39 6.07
N ASN A 272 -20.36 19.41 6.30
CA ASN A 272 -20.42 20.62 5.46
C ASN A 272 -19.13 21.46 5.47
N ARG A 273 -18.34 21.40 6.55
CA ARG A 273 -17.02 22.04 6.61
C ARG A 273 -16.07 21.37 5.63
N ASP A 274 -16.09 20.04 5.56
CA ASP A 274 -15.27 19.27 4.63
C ASP A 274 -15.66 19.57 3.17
N LEU A 275 -16.96 19.67 2.88
CA LEU A 275 -17.44 20.10 1.57
C LEU A 275 -16.94 21.50 1.18
N THR A 276 -16.89 22.42 2.15
CA THR A 276 -16.33 23.77 1.93
C THR A 276 -14.83 23.72 1.66
N ALA A 277 -14.10 22.87 2.39
CA ALA A 277 -12.68 22.62 2.14
C ALA A 277 -12.44 22.05 0.74
N VAL A 278 -13.20 21.02 0.31
CA VAL A 278 -13.11 20.48 -1.05
C VAL A 278 -13.36 21.55 -2.11
N LYS A 279 -14.38 22.40 -1.94
CA LYS A 279 -14.65 23.50 -2.88
C LYS A 279 -13.49 24.49 -2.98
N ASN A 280 -12.80 24.78 -1.89
CA ASN A 280 -11.60 25.60 -1.92
C ASN A 280 -10.43 24.90 -2.61
N LEU A 281 -10.28 23.58 -2.40
CA LEU A 281 -9.30 22.77 -3.11
C LEU A 281 -9.56 22.73 -4.62
N LYS A 282 -10.82 22.62 -5.06
CA LYS A 282 -11.18 22.67 -6.50
C LYS A 282 -10.79 23.99 -7.16
N LYS A 283 -10.91 25.12 -6.45
CA LYS A 283 -10.45 26.42 -6.96
C LYS A 283 -8.94 26.45 -7.16
N LYS A 284 -8.20 25.80 -6.25
CA LYS A 284 -6.74 25.72 -6.26
C LYS A 284 -6.21 24.70 -7.26
N PHE A 285 -6.94 23.61 -7.45
CA PHE A 285 -6.61 22.45 -8.29
C PHE A 285 -7.76 22.16 -9.25
N PRO A 286 -7.99 23.03 -10.25
CA PRO A 286 -9.12 22.89 -11.15
C PRO A 286 -9.00 21.61 -11.99
N ASN A 287 -10.13 20.92 -12.16
CA ASN A 287 -10.30 19.73 -12.99
C ASN A 287 -9.39 18.55 -12.57
N VAL A 288 -9.08 18.42 -11.28
CA VAL A 288 -8.37 17.24 -10.75
C VAL A 288 -9.39 16.17 -10.31
N PRO A 289 -9.47 15.02 -11.01
CA PRO A 289 -10.58 14.07 -10.83
C PRO A 289 -10.76 13.55 -9.39
N CYS A 290 -9.68 13.30 -8.65
CA CYS A 290 -9.79 12.79 -7.29
C CYS A 290 -10.38 13.83 -6.32
N ILE A 291 -10.16 15.13 -6.55
CA ILE A 291 -10.76 16.21 -5.75
C ILE A 291 -12.24 16.36 -6.10
N GLU A 292 -12.61 16.23 -7.38
CA GLU A 292 -14.02 16.16 -7.80
C GLU A 292 -14.75 14.99 -7.14
N PHE A 293 -14.10 13.82 -7.12
CA PHE A 293 -14.66 12.62 -6.51
C PHE A 293 -14.79 12.74 -4.98
N MET A 294 -13.95 13.51 -4.30
CA MET A 294 -14.14 13.82 -2.89
C MET A 294 -15.45 14.57 -2.63
N GLU A 295 -15.81 15.56 -3.47
CA GLU A 295 -17.10 16.27 -3.36
C GLU A 295 -18.28 15.30 -3.59
N ILE A 296 -18.20 14.48 -4.64
CA ILE A 296 -19.18 13.43 -4.97
C ILE A 296 -19.38 12.49 -3.77
N SER A 297 -18.28 12.01 -3.18
CA SER A 297 -18.28 11.08 -2.05
C SER A 297 -18.91 11.69 -0.79
N ILE A 298 -18.61 12.95 -0.49
CA ILE A 298 -19.22 13.67 0.65
C ILE A 298 -20.73 13.79 0.43
N LEU A 299 -21.16 14.26 -0.74
CA LEU A 299 -22.57 14.46 -1.05
C LEU A 299 -23.36 13.15 -1.05
N PHE A 300 -22.76 12.07 -1.56
CA PHE A 300 -23.38 10.75 -1.54
C PHE A 300 -23.63 10.27 -0.11
N ARG A 301 -22.63 10.41 0.79
CA ARG A 301 -22.78 10.07 2.22
C ARG A 301 -23.81 10.93 2.94
N GLN A 302 -23.95 12.20 2.54
CA GLN A 302 -25.00 13.10 3.02
C GLN A 302 -26.38 12.82 2.42
N LYS A 303 -26.52 11.76 1.60
CA LYS A 303 -27.76 11.38 0.91
C LYS A 303 -28.26 12.46 -0.06
N ALA A 304 -27.39 13.34 -0.53
CA ALA A 304 -27.70 14.38 -1.51
C ALA A 304 -27.67 13.80 -2.95
N TYR A 305 -28.33 12.66 -3.18
CA TYR A 305 -28.15 11.83 -4.36
C TYR A 305 -28.42 12.53 -5.69
N ARG A 306 -29.37 13.47 -5.76
CA ARG A 306 -29.61 14.29 -6.97
C ARG A 306 -28.40 15.18 -7.31
N LYS A 307 -27.76 15.77 -6.28
CA LYS A 307 -26.55 16.58 -6.49
C LYS A 307 -25.36 15.70 -6.88
N THR A 308 -25.21 14.55 -6.22
CA THR A 308 -24.19 13.54 -6.59
C THR A 308 -24.35 13.13 -8.05
N LEU A 309 -25.57 12.78 -8.47
CA LEU A 309 -25.87 12.38 -9.85
C LEU A 309 -25.44 13.46 -10.86
N ASN A 310 -25.82 14.71 -10.61
CA ASN A 310 -25.47 15.81 -11.51
C ASN A 310 -23.95 16.04 -11.59
N LEU A 311 -23.23 15.91 -10.48
CA LEU A 311 -21.77 16.04 -10.49
C LEU A 311 -21.10 14.88 -11.23
N CYS A 312 -21.57 13.64 -11.04
CA CYS A 312 -21.08 12.50 -11.81
C CYS A 312 -21.32 12.69 -13.31
N TYR A 313 -22.51 13.17 -13.71
CA TYR A 313 -22.83 13.48 -15.10
C TYR A 313 -21.88 14.53 -15.69
N ASN A 314 -21.69 15.65 -14.99
CA ASN A 314 -20.81 16.73 -15.45
C ASN A 314 -19.35 16.26 -15.54
N LEU A 315 -18.89 15.47 -14.57
CA LEU A 315 -17.56 14.89 -14.59
C LEU A 315 -17.44 14.00 -15.83
N GLU A 316 -18.36 13.03 -16.01
CA GLU A 316 -18.38 12.12 -17.16
C GLU A 316 -18.29 12.84 -18.52
N GLU A 317 -19.02 13.95 -18.73
CA GLU A 317 -18.96 14.74 -19.97
C GLU A 317 -17.56 15.27 -20.27
N THR A 318 -16.81 15.63 -19.22
CA THR A 318 -15.42 16.11 -19.34
C THR A 318 -14.38 15.00 -19.41
N THR A 319 -14.78 13.74 -19.17
CA THR A 319 -13.87 12.62 -18.94
C THR A 319 -14.05 11.49 -19.97
N ASN A 320 -14.63 11.76 -21.14
CA ASN A 320 -14.93 10.72 -22.14
C ASN A 320 -13.69 9.92 -22.64
N ASN A 321 -12.47 10.44 -22.44
CA ASN A 321 -11.21 9.80 -22.83
C ASN A 321 -10.41 9.25 -21.62
N SER A 322 -11.02 9.09 -20.46
CA SER A 322 -10.33 8.54 -19.28
C SER A 322 -9.90 7.09 -19.47
N PRO A 323 -8.79 6.67 -18.83
CA PRO A 323 -8.45 5.26 -18.71
C PRO A 323 -9.55 4.52 -17.96
N LYS A 324 -10.26 3.61 -18.63
CA LYS A 324 -11.34 2.81 -18.00
C LYS A 324 -10.81 1.88 -16.90
N ASP A 325 -9.54 1.52 -17.00
CA ASP A 325 -8.85 0.68 -16.02
C ASP A 325 -8.38 1.46 -14.78
N SER A 326 -8.52 2.80 -14.76
CA SER A 326 -8.25 3.59 -13.55
C SER A 326 -9.22 3.20 -12.42
N PRO A 327 -8.72 2.84 -11.22
CA PRO A 327 -9.56 2.58 -10.06
C PRO A 327 -10.48 3.75 -9.70
N LEU A 328 -10.00 4.99 -9.83
CA LEU A 328 -10.81 6.18 -9.57
C LEU A 328 -11.95 6.32 -10.57
N TYR A 329 -11.69 6.09 -11.86
CA TYR A 329 -12.73 6.11 -12.88
C TYR A 329 -13.83 5.06 -12.58
N GLN A 330 -13.43 3.86 -12.19
CA GLN A 330 -14.36 2.78 -11.81
C GLN A 330 -15.22 3.18 -10.60
N GLN A 331 -14.60 3.79 -9.58
CA GLN A 331 -15.31 4.30 -8.40
C GLN A 331 -16.31 5.41 -8.73
N ILE A 332 -15.95 6.32 -9.65
CA ILE A 332 -16.86 7.37 -10.13
C ILE A 332 -18.09 6.74 -10.81
N GLN A 333 -17.89 5.77 -11.72
CA GLN A 333 -18.99 5.12 -12.44
C GLN A 333 -19.90 4.28 -11.52
N LEU A 334 -19.32 3.53 -10.57
CA LEU A 334 -20.10 2.81 -9.56
C LEU A 334 -20.92 3.78 -8.68
N THR A 335 -20.32 4.89 -8.24
CA THR A 335 -21.02 5.91 -7.46
C THR A 335 -22.12 6.58 -8.27
N TYR A 336 -21.88 6.81 -9.56
CA TYR A 336 -22.85 7.38 -10.48
C TYR A 336 -24.07 6.46 -10.64
N ALA A 337 -23.85 5.16 -10.87
CA ALA A 337 -24.90 4.15 -10.92
C ALA A 337 -25.71 4.10 -9.62
N LYS A 338 -25.03 4.03 -8.47
CA LYS A 338 -25.69 4.03 -7.15
C LYS A 338 -26.53 5.29 -6.92
N ALA A 339 -26.01 6.47 -7.25
CA ALA A 339 -26.75 7.72 -7.12
C ALA A 339 -27.99 7.74 -8.01
N ALA A 340 -27.89 7.22 -9.24
CA ALA A 340 -29.00 7.10 -10.18
C ALA A 340 -30.10 6.18 -9.66
N LEU A 341 -29.75 5.01 -9.11
CA LEU A 341 -30.72 4.10 -8.49
C LEU A 341 -31.42 4.75 -7.29
N LYS A 342 -30.69 5.50 -6.45
CA LYS A 342 -31.28 6.23 -5.31
C LYS A 342 -32.25 7.35 -5.69
N VAL A 343 -32.28 7.75 -6.96
CA VAL A 343 -33.27 8.71 -7.49
C VAL A 343 -34.16 8.11 -8.58
N SER A 344 -34.28 6.77 -8.60
CA SER A 344 -35.14 6.01 -9.50
C SER A 344 -34.90 6.29 -10.99
N LYS A 345 -33.62 6.36 -11.39
CA LYS A 345 -33.18 6.51 -12.79
C LYS A 345 -32.38 5.29 -13.28
N PRO A 346 -33.01 4.10 -13.40
CA PRO A 346 -32.29 2.85 -13.72
C PRO A 346 -31.57 2.87 -15.08
N ALA A 347 -32.11 3.54 -16.10
CA ALA A 347 -31.44 3.66 -17.41
C ALA A 347 -30.09 4.40 -17.34
N ILE A 348 -29.94 5.37 -16.42
CA ILE A 348 -28.65 6.04 -16.19
C ILE A 348 -27.68 5.10 -15.47
N ALA A 349 -28.18 4.32 -14.50
CA ALA A 349 -27.36 3.34 -13.81
C ALA A 349 -26.83 2.25 -14.75
N GLU A 350 -27.68 1.72 -15.63
CA GLU A 350 -27.29 0.75 -16.67
C GLU A 350 -26.21 1.34 -17.61
N LYS A 351 -26.38 2.58 -18.06
CA LYS A 351 -25.38 3.27 -18.88
C LYS A 351 -24.04 3.43 -18.13
N ALA A 352 -24.06 3.77 -16.85
CA ALA A 352 -22.84 3.91 -16.05
C ALA A 352 -22.13 2.56 -15.83
N LEU A 353 -22.88 1.49 -15.52
CA LEU A 353 -22.32 0.14 -15.33
C LEU A 353 -21.71 -0.43 -16.62
N SER A 354 -22.34 -0.21 -17.78
CA SER A 354 -21.82 -0.69 -19.08
C SER A 354 -20.49 -0.03 -19.51
N LYS A 355 -20.05 1.02 -18.82
CA LYS A 355 -18.74 1.66 -19.05
C LYS A 355 -17.60 1.04 -18.25
N LEU A 356 -17.90 0.19 -17.27
CA LEU A 356 -16.88 -0.45 -16.44
C LEU A 356 -16.19 -1.58 -17.22
N PRO A 357 -14.88 -1.80 -17.00
CA PRO A 357 -14.17 -2.93 -17.61
C PRO A 357 -14.59 -4.25 -16.96
N GLU A 358 -14.43 -5.35 -17.71
CA GLU A 358 -14.82 -6.70 -17.26
C GLU A 358 -14.14 -7.14 -15.96
N SER A 359 -12.93 -6.63 -15.69
CA SER A 359 -12.19 -6.90 -14.46
C SER A 359 -12.98 -6.55 -13.20
N VAL A 360 -13.92 -5.61 -13.28
CA VAL A 360 -14.75 -5.13 -12.17
C VAL A 360 -16.00 -6.00 -11.97
N PHE A 361 -16.43 -6.80 -12.96
CA PHE A 361 -17.70 -7.53 -12.92
C PHE A 361 -17.74 -8.64 -11.85
N SER A 362 -16.58 -9.07 -11.37
CA SER A 362 -16.46 -10.04 -10.27
C SER A 362 -16.43 -9.40 -8.88
N THR A 363 -16.37 -8.07 -8.80
CA THR A 363 -16.26 -7.37 -7.52
C THR A 363 -17.61 -7.35 -6.81
N ALA A 364 -17.57 -7.54 -5.48
CA ALA A 364 -18.73 -7.44 -4.61
C ALA A 364 -19.55 -6.15 -4.81
N GLU A 365 -18.86 -5.03 -5.02
CA GLU A 365 -19.48 -3.72 -5.18
C GLU A 365 -20.26 -3.58 -6.50
N TYR A 366 -19.67 -4.03 -7.61
CA TYR A 366 -20.35 -4.08 -8.91
C TYR A 366 -21.58 -4.97 -8.85
N LEU A 367 -21.40 -6.21 -8.38
CA LEU A 367 -22.45 -7.23 -8.34
C LEU A 367 -23.64 -6.79 -7.48
N GLU A 368 -23.39 -6.11 -6.36
CA GLU A 368 -24.47 -5.53 -5.56
C GLU A 368 -25.20 -4.39 -6.29
N THR A 369 -24.46 -3.51 -6.97
CA THR A 369 -25.05 -2.38 -7.70
C THR A 369 -25.87 -2.86 -8.89
N GLU A 370 -25.37 -3.84 -9.63
CA GLU A 370 -26.07 -4.51 -10.73
C GLU A 370 -27.32 -5.24 -10.24
N GLY A 371 -27.24 -5.97 -9.12
CA GLY A 371 -28.40 -6.61 -8.50
C GLY A 371 -29.49 -5.59 -8.16
N ARG A 372 -29.11 -4.42 -7.61
CA ARG A 372 -30.06 -3.33 -7.34
C ARG A 372 -30.66 -2.73 -8.61
N LEU A 373 -29.89 -2.59 -9.68
CA LEU A 373 -30.41 -2.13 -10.97
C LEU A 373 -31.55 -3.03 -11.46
N TYR A 374 -31.32 -4.34 -11.48
CA TYR A 374 -32.34 -5.28 -11.94
C TYR A 374 -33.53 -5.39 -10.96
N MET A 375 -33.29 -5.24 -9.67
CA MET A 375 -34.34 -5.13 -8.65
C MET A 375 -35.27 -3.91 -8.92
N GLU A 376 -34.72 -2.75 -9.30
CA GLU A 376 -35.49 -1.54 -9.62
C GLU A 376 -36.20 -1.64 -10.99
N LEU A 377 -35.65 -2.40 -11.94
CA LEU A 377 -36.28 -2.65 -13.24
C LEU A 377 -37.41 -3.69 -13.16
N TYR A 378 -37.39 -4.56 -12.15
CA TYR A 378 -38.44 -5.55 -11.94
C TYR A 378 -39.82 -4.90 -11.78
N GLY A 379 -40.78 -5.33 -12.60
CA GLY A 379 -42.15 -4.81 -12.61
C GLY A 379 -42.35 -3.54 -13.44
N THR A 380 -41.28 -3.01 -14.06
CA THR A 380 -41.37 -1.81 -14.93
C THR A 380 -41.72 -2.15 -16.38
N SER A 381 -41.49 -3.41 -16.81
CA SER A 381 -41.81 -3.89 -18.15
C SER A 381 -43.26 -4.36 -18.22
N SER A 382 -43.93 -4.11 -19.35
CA SER A 382 -45.25 -4.71 -19.65
C SER A 382 -45.15 -6.20 -20.03
N SER A 383 -43.97 -6.68 -20.43
CA SER A 383 -43.70 -8.09 -20.70
C SER A 383 -43.38 -8.83 -19.40
N TYR A 384 -44.15 -9.89 -19.13
CA TYR A 384 -43.92 -10.81 -18.01
C TYR A 384 -42.54 -11.46 -18.10
N ASP A 385 -42.18 -12.01 -19.27
CA ASP A 385 -40.91 -12.71 -19.47
C ASP A 385 -39.71 -11.81 -19.16
N LYS A 386 -39.78 -10.54 -19.55
CA LYS A 386 -38.73 -9.55 -19.27
C LYS A 386 -38.64 -9.21 -17.78
N ASN A 387 -39.76 -9.17 -17.06
CA ASN A 387 -39.73 -9.00 -15.60
C ASN A 387 -39.13 -10.23 -14.90
N GLU A 388 -39.48 -11.44 -15.36
CA GLU A 388 -38.85 -12.67 -14.83
C GLU A 388 -37.36 -12.74 -15.13
N GLU A 389 -36.92 -12.23 -16.29
CA GLU A 389 -35.50 -12.06 -16.61
C GLU A 389 -34.80 -11.12 -15.62
N TYR A 390 -35.35 -9.93 -15.39
CA TYR A 390 -34.79 -8.98 -14.41
C TYR A 390 -34.71 -9.57 -13.01
N LYS A 391 -35.75 -10.29 -12.57
CA LYS A 391 -35.74 -11.00 -11.29
C LYS A 391 -34.59 -11.99 -11.19
N LYS A 392 -34.39 -12.83 -12.22
CA LYS A 392 -33.29 -13.82 -12.27
C LYS A 392 -31.91 -13.16 -12.28
N LEU A 393 -31.75 -12.05 -13.01
CA LEU A 393 -30.51 -11.30 -13.05
C LEU A 393 -30.20 -10.66 -11.68
N ALA A 394 -31.18 -10.05 -11.03
CA ALA A 394 -31.04 -9.51 -9.68
C ALA A 394 -30.60 -10.59 -8.67
N GLU A 395 -31.27 -11.75 -8.68
CA GLU A 395 -30.91 -12.91 -7.86
C GLU A 395 -29.46 -13.34 -8.09
N LYS A 396 -29.09 -13.59 -9.35
CA LYS A 396 -27.75 -14.02 -9.74
C LYS A 396 -26.68 -13.05 -9.23
N SER A 397 -26.87 -11.75 -9.43
CA SER A 397 -25.90 -10.74 -9.03
C SER A 397 -25.80 -10.63 -7.50
N PHE A 398 -26.91 -10.67 -6.75
CA PHE A 398 -26.85 -10.67 -5.28
C PHE A 398 -26.19 -11.93 -4.70
N THR A 399 -26.47 -13.12 -5.23
CA THR A 399 -25.79 -14.36 -4.82
C THR A 399 -24.28 -14.30 -5.11
N ALA A 400 -23.90 -13.76 -6.27
CA ALA A 400 -22.49 -13.57 -6.62
C ALA A 400 -21.81 -12.55 -5.69
N ALA A 401 -22.51 -11.46 -5.32
CA ALA A 401 -22.01 -10.47 -4.38
C ALA A 401 -21.74 -11.09 -2.99
N GLU A 402 -22.64 -11.94 -2.47
CA GLU A 402 -22.41 -12.65 -1.19
C GLU A 402 -21.21 -13.60 -1.28
N LYS A 403 -21.06 -14.34 -2.38
CA LYS A 403 -19.88 -15.19 -2.62
C LYS A 403 -18.59 -14.37 -2.70
N ALA A 404 -18.66 -13.14 -3.19
CA ALA A 404 -17.56 -12.18 -3.18
C ALA A 404 -17.34 -11.50 -1.82
N GLY A 405 -18.06 -11.93 -0.77
CA GLY A 405 -17.89 -11.44 0.61
C GLY A 405 -18.77 -10.24 0.98
N PHE A 406 -19.69 -9.81 0.11
CA PHE A 406 -20.62 -8.74 0.43
C PHE A 406 -21.69 -9.22 1.41
N LYS A 407 -21.93 -8.47 2.50
CA LYS A 407 -23.03 -8.77 3.42
C LYS A 407 -24.29 -8.05 2.94
N LEU A 408 -25.25 -8.80 2.36
CA LEU A 408 -26.49 -8.20 1.86
C LEU A 408 -27.27 -7.48 2.99
N PRO A 409 -27.68 -6.21 2.76
CA PRO A 409 -28.64 -5.49 3.56
C PRO A 409 -29.99 -6.21 3.73
N GLN A 410 -30.70 -5.91 4.82
CA GLN A 410 -31.96 -6.58 5.15
C GLN A 410 -33.08 -6.30 4.12
N ASP A 411 -33.08 -5.12 3.47
CA ASP A 411 -34.01 -4.78 2.39
C ASP A 411 -33.88 -5.74 1.20
N ILE A 412 -32.65 -6.05 0.78
CA ILE A 412 -32.40 -7.00 -0.31
C ILE A 412 -32.82 -8.41 0.10
N LYS A 413 -32.48 -8.84 1.33
CA LYS A 413 -32.88 -10.16 1.84
C LYS A 413 -34.40 -10.33 1.90
N ASN A 414 -35.11 -9.26 2.30
CA ASN A 414 -36.57 -9.27 2.31
C ASN A 414 -37.12 -9.37 0.88
N TRP A 415 -36.56 -8.60 -0.07
CA TRP A 415 -36.97 -8.65 -1.48
C TRP A 415 -36.77 -10.06 -2.08
N LEU A 416 -35.63 -10.70 -1.82
CA LEU A 416 -35.37 -12.07 -2.27
C LEU A 416 -36.43 -13.05 -1.72
N ARG A 417 -36.71 -13.01 -0.40
CA ARG A 417 -37.71 -13.87 0.24
C ARG A 417 -39.12 -13.66 -0.32
N SER A 418 -39.55 -12.41 -0.48
CA SER A 418 -40.87 -12.08 -1.02
C SER A 418 -41.06 -12.57 -2.46
N ASN A 419 -39.96 -12.80 -3.18
CA ASN A 419 -39.96 -13.31 -4.54
C ASN A 419 -39.70 -14.83 -4.62
N GLY A 420 -39.74 -15.54 -3.49
CA GLY A 420 -39.57 -17.00 -3.42
C GLY A 420 -38.12 -17.47 -3.51
N ILE A 421 -37.15 -16.57 -3.40
CA ILE A 421 -35.72 -16.88 -3.52
C ILE A 421 -35.15 -17.16 -2.13
N ARG A 422 -34.56 -18.35 -1.96
CA ARG A 422 -33.88 -18.73 -0.71
C ARG A 422 -32.43 -18.25 -0.78
N SER A 423 -32.15 -17.11 -0.13
CA SER A 423 -30.80 -16.57 0.12
C SER A 423 -30.07 -17.33 1.21
#